data_AF-M6ARF6-F1
#
_entry.id   AF-M6ARF6-F1
#
_cell.length_a   1.000
_cell.length_b   1.000
_cell.length_c   1.000
_cell.angle_alpha   90.00
_cell.angle_beta   90.00
_cell.angle_gamma   90.00
#
_symmetry.space_group_name_H-M   'P 1'
#
loop_
_entity.id
_entity.type
_entity.pdbx_description
1 polymer ?
#
loop_
_entity_poly.entity_id
_entity_poly.type
_entity_poly.pdbx_seq_one_letter_code
_entity_poly.pdbx_strand_id
1 'polypeptide(L)'
;MNQTKIIDLPADLVADLSTGRRITTTQEGWFNLVPINEVIFTSVQIDPFSSEENGQYYTNAVGLIGNTEAYGFYPEALLWLPRLQVYGAWDSSHEELYVFPDQTWTSMKANLVPFIEAQWESYEGKEKIKYSTLKRPGKYPGAFDFISYGISNEAKEIRYNQCLAFLKKHEEAVLRHPKCISLEDAYTAFAKVYYVLGINDSNKENEWKEKCKTIFDYHPENRFHHEKETAAVCSWISADFGIQIFQKFLDKGEKKPEYAGGADLLSALFNDHPTIDLQIEKLAVENPKYTYVIVRCLETAKKWALTVINDKLAAKLKENSSALNSISELILRLRKAILSAPDGTYSENEIHQVRSQNVMDRVVKGWEHIKKKEYSQAEELVRSALADYPEDAQALFLDARLYWLSSNSPEAGIERARENLKIASRFDHYGVASLYNLLGCGLGELSRYDESRIAFEQAVETNPQDPMYVANLAEIWWKLERKDNAAKYAHKAKSLGSKAEFVEMILKEMKKPDEAR
;
A
#
# COMPACT_ATOMS: atom_id res chain seq x y z
N MET A 1 -24.61 -6.88 14.84
CA MET A 1 -25.64 -6.13 15.60
C MET A 1 -26.92 -6.07 14.77
N ASN A 2 -27.96 -6.76 15.23
CA ASN A 2 -29.26 -6.94 14.58
C ASN A 2 -30.15 -5.68 14.68
N GLN A 3 -30.97 -5.47 13.65
CA GLN A 3 -32.33 -4.89 13.63
C GLN A 3 -32.90 -4.19 14.90
N THR A 4 -32.28 -3.10 15.36
CA THR A 4 -32.89 -2.12 16.29
C THR A 4 -32.70 -0.66 15.83
N LYS A 5 -32.64 -0.42 14.52
CA LYS A 5 -32.35 0.89 13.91
C LYS A 5 -33.47 1.96 14.00
N ILE A 6 -34.54 1.78 14.80
CA ILE A 6 -35.66 2.75 14.88
C ILE A 6 -35.93 3.20 16.32
N ILE A 7 -34.90 3.44 17.14
CA ILE A 7 -35.16 3.78 18.56
C ILE A 7 -35.24 5.29 18.80
N ASP A 8 -34.75 6.15 17.90
CA ASP A 8 -34.71 7.59 18.18
C ASP A 8 -34.77 8.46 16.93
N LEU A 9 -35.68 8.17 16.00
CA LEU A 9 -35.98 9.07 14.87
C LEU A 9 -37.27 9.86 15.17
N PRO A 10 -37.35 11.16 14.83
CA PRO A 10 -38.56 11.93 15.03
C PRO A 10 -39.75 11.34 14.25
N ALA A 11 -40.90 11.23 14.91
CA ALA A 11 -42.08 10.60 14.31
C ALA A 11 -42.56 11.32 13.04
N ASP A 12 -42.40 12.64 12.99
CA ASP A 12 -42.78 13.45 11.83
C ASP A 12 -41.82 13.27 10.64
N LEU A 13 -40.54 13.02 10.90
CA LEU A 13 -39.57 12.58 9.88
C LEU A 13 -39.96 11.21 9.30
N VAL A 14 -40.20 10.22 10.17
CA VAL A 14 -40.53 8.85 9.77
C VAL A 14 -41.82 8.81 8.93
N ALA A 15 -42.83 9.59 9.31
CA ALA A 15 -44.10 9.65 8.60
C ALA A 15 -43.99 10.25 7.19
N ASP A 16 -43.09 11.21 6.98
CA ASP A 16 -42.93 11.91 5.71
C ASP A 16 -41.97 11.18 4.76
N LEU A 17 -40.85 10.66 5.27
CA LEU A 17 -39.73 10.21 4.46
C LEU A 17 -39.81 8.74 4.05
N SER A 18 -41.00 8.26 3.70
CA SER A 18 -41.19 6.89 3.19
C SER A 18 -40.50 6.64 1.84
N THR A 19 -40.39 7.68 1.02
CA THR A 19 -39.65 7.68 -0.25
C THR A 19 -38.64 8.82 -0.24
N GLY A 20 -37.42 8.56 -0.74
CA GLY A 20 -36.42 9.60 -0.96
C GLY A 20 -36.84 10.60 -2.03
N ARG A 21 -36.19 11.76 -2.07
CA ARG A 21 -36.43 12.79 -3.09
C ARG A 21 -35.18 13.62 -3.35
N ARG A 22 -35.08 14.20 -4.54
CA ARG A 22 -33.98 15.11 -4.91
C ARG A 22 -34.29 16.52 -4.45
N ILE A 23 -33.30 17.16 -3.83
CA ILE A 23 -33.28 18.57 -3.46
C ILE A 23 -32.28 19.25 -4.40
N THR A 24 -32.69 20.33 -5.06
CA THR A 24 -31.81 21.10 -5.96
C THR A 24 -31.53 22.44 -5.32
N THR A 25 -30.26 22.81 -5.29
CA THR A 25 -29.78 24.06 -4.77
C THR A 25 -29.32 24.97 -5.90
N THR A 26 -29.13 26.25 -5.63
CA THR A 26 -28.69 27.23 -6.64
C THR A 26 -27.18 27.24 -6.86
N GLN A 27 -26.39 26.87 -5.84
CA GLN A 27 -24.92 26.98 -5.87
C GLN A 27 -24.24 25.62 -5.83
N GLU A 28 -24.73 24.70 -5.00
CA GLU A 28 -24.04 23.43 -4.68
C GLU A 28 -24.62 22.20 -5.39
N GLY A 29 -25.42 22.43 -6.44
CA GLY A 29 -26.01 21.36 -7.25
C GLY A 29 -27.14 20.61 -6.54
N TRP A 30 -27.28 19.31 -6.81
CA TRP A 30 -28.33 18.47 -6.20
C TRP A 30 -27.86 17.57 -5.05
N PHE A 31 -28.77 17.33 -4.10
CA PHE A 31 -28.62 16.43 -2.96
C PHE A 31 -29.77 15.43 -2.95
N ASN A 32 -29.49 14.13 -2.79
CA ASN A 32 -30.54 13.13 -2.67
C ASN A 32 -30.87 12.87 -1.20
N LEU A 33 -32.09 13.22 -0.80
CA LEU A 33 -32.65 12.81 0.48
C LEU A 33 -33.02 11.32 0.40
N VAL A 34 -32.47 10.50 1.28
CA VAL A 34 -32.69 9.05 1.27
C VAL A 34 -34.01 8.67 1.93
N PRO A 35 -34.66 7.56 1.54
CA PRO A 35 -35.84 7.07 2.26
C PRO A 35 -35.46 6.62 3.68
N ILE A 36 -36.45 6.59 4.57
CA ILE A 36 -36.24 6.33 6.01
C ILE A 36 -35.56 4.98 6.31
N ASN A 37 -35.74 3.99 5.45
CA ASN A 37 -35.11 2.67 5.56
C ASN A 37 -33.65 2.64 5.08
N GLU A 38 -33.18 3.71 4.44
CA GLU A 38 -31.82 3.87 3.90
C GLU A 38 -31.02 4.96 4.62
N VAL A 39 -31.55 5.55 5.71
CA VAL A 39 -30.82 6.55 6.50
C VAL A 39 -29.49 6.00 7.02
N ILE A 40 -28.50 6.90 7.07
CA ILE A 40 -27.10 6.52 7.29
C ILE A 40 -26.74 6.84 8.74
N PHE A 41 -26.38 5.81 9.50
CA PHE A 41 -25.86 5.99 10.85
C PHE A 41 -24.39 6.35 10.73
N THR A 42 -24.03 7.54 11.21
CA THR A 42 -22.68 8.10 11.15
C THR A 42 -22.29 8.71 12.50
N SER A 43 -21.10 9.28 12.58
CA SER A 43 -20.64 10.07 13.71
C SER A 43 -20.01 11.35 13.20
N VAL A 44 -20.33 12.45 13.87
CA VAL A 44 -19.77 13.76 13.56
C VAL A 44 -18.59 14.03 14.48
N GLN A 45 -17.47 14.38 13.88
CA GLN A 45 -16.28 14.88 14.56
C GLN A 45 -16.40 16.39 14.72
N ILE A 46 -16.10 16.88 15.91
CA ILE A 46 -16.16 18.29 16.26
C ILE A 46 -14.81 18.66 16.86
N ASP A 47 -14.25 19.75 16.36
CA ASP A 47 -12.99 20.30 16.87
C ASP A 47 -13.05 20.58 18.38
N PRO A 48 -11.90 20.56 19.08
CA PRO A 48 -11.85 20.89 20.50
C PRO A 48 -12.45 22.28 20.76
N PHE A 49 -13.20 22.41 21.85
CA PHE A 49 -13.86 23.67 22.20
C PHE A 49 -12.89 24.70 22.79
N SER A 50 -11.67 24.27 23.14
CA SER A 50 -10.57 25.15 23.53
C SER A 50 -9.21 24.62 23.07
N SER A 51 -8.24 25.51 22.86
CA SER A 51 -6.87 25.14 22.47
C SER A 51 -6.09 24.36 23.54
N GLU A 52 -6.62 24.26 24.76
CA GLU A 52 -6.01 23.51 25.86
C GLU A 52 -6.46 22.04 25.89
N GLU A 53 -7.52 21.69 25.16
CA GLU A 53 -8.04 20.33 25.08
C GLU A 53 -7.21 19.48 24.10
N ASN A 54 -6.67 18.37 24.59
CA ASN A 54 -5.88 17.43 23.80
C ASN A 54 -6.75 16.26 23.29
N GLY A 55 -7.75 16.58 22.47
CA GLY A 55 -8.66 15.61 21.87
C GLY A 55 -9.76 16.27 21.08
N GLN A 56 -10.73 15.47 20.67
CA GLN A 56 -11.89 15.90 19.89
C GLN A 56 -13.19 15.38 20.47
N TYR A 57 -14.28 16.04 20.11
CA TYR A 57 -15.62 15.63 20.49
C TYR A 57 -16.29 14.88 19.35
N TYR A 58 -17.02 13.84 19.72
CA TYR A 58 -17.78 13.04 18.78
C TYR A 58 -19.22 12.93 19.26
N THR A 59 -20.15 12.88 18.32
CA THR A 59 -21.55 12.56 18.61
C THR A 59 -22.14 11.70 17.51
N ASN A 60 -23.09 10.85 17.88
CA ASN A 60 -23.81 10.01 16.92
C ASN A 60 -24.75 10.88 16.10
N ALA A 61 -24.86 10.57 14.81
CA ALA A 61 -25.75 11.26 13.91
C ALA A 61 -26.44 10.29 12.95
N VAL A 62 -27.59 10.70 12.45
CA VAL A 62 -28.30 10.03 11.37
C VAL A 62 -28.30 10.98 10.18
N GLY A 63 -27.53 10.63 9.15
CA GLY A 63 -27.47 11.34 7.89
C GLY A 63 -28.71 11.05 7.05
N LEU A 64 -29.33 12.13 6.57
CA LEU A 64 -30.54 12.10 5.75
C LEU A 64 -30.21 12.23 4.26
N ILE A 65 -28.97 12.56 3.92
CA ILE A 65 -28.50 12.74 2.55
C ILE A 65 -27.69 11.51 2.10
N GLY A 66 -27.84 11.12 0.85
CA GLY A 66 -27.04 10.08 0.21
C GLY A 66 -25.99 10.69 -0.71
N ASN A 67 -26.11 10.39 -2.01
CA ASN A 67 -25.25 10.99 -3.03
C ASN A 67 -25.64 12.45 -3.32
N THR A 68 -24.63 13.23 -3.65
CA THR A 68 -24.67 14.64 -4.03
C THR A 68 -23.97 14.85 -5.37
N GLU A 69 -24.24 15.96 -6.04
CA GLU A 69 -23.63 16.29 -7.33
C GLU A 69 -22.14 16.62 -7.21
N ALA A 70 -21.79 17.50 -6.26
CA ALA A 70 -20.44 18.04 -6.14
C ALA A 70 -19.53 17.22 -5.22
N TYR A 71 -20.08 16.54 -4.22
CA TYR A 71 -19.31 15.93 -3.11
C TYR A 71 -19.39 14.40 -3.05
N GLY A 72 -20.14 13.77 -3.95
CA GLY A 72 -20.38 12.32 -3.90
C GLY A 72 -21.23 11.94 -2.67
N PHE A 73 -20.85 10.88 -1.95
CA PHE A 73 -21.60 10.40 -0.79
C PHE A 73 -21.34 11.28 0.44
N TYR A 74 -22.33 12.07 0.87
CA TYR A 74 -22.16 13.06 1.94
C TYR A 74 -23.36 13.11 2.91
N PRO A 75 -23.49 12.11 3.79
CA PRO A 75 -24.61 12.02 4.73
C PRO A 75 -24.68 13.14 5.75
N GLU A 76 -23.55 13.77 6.07
CA GLU A 76 -23.44 14.79 7.09
C GLU A 76 -23.96 16.17 6.67
N ALA A 77 -24.35 16.34 5.40
CA ALA A 77 -24.94 17.58 4.89
C ALA A 77 -26.29 17.94 5.54
N LEU A 78 -27.05 16.95 6.02
CA LEU A 78 -28.23 17.15 6.84
C LEU A 78 -28.42 15.98 7.79
N LEU A 79 -28.50 16.29 9.08
CA LEU A 79 -28.39 15.34 10.17
C LEU A 79 -29.57 15.42 11.11
N TRP A 80 -29.96 14.28 11.65
CA TRP A 80 -30.62 14.17 12.95
C TRP A 80 -29.61 13.75 14.02
N LEU A 81 -29.57 14.47 15.13
CA LEU A 81 -28.62 14.25 16.23
C LEU A 81 -29.37 13.67 17.45
N PRO A 82 -29.47 12.33 17.58
CA PRO A 82 -30.32 11.69 18.59
C PRO A 82 -29.99 12.09 20.03
N ARG A 83 -28.70 12.19 20.38
CA ARG A 83 -28.30 12.58 21.75
C ARG A 83 -28.55 14.05 22.08
N LEU A 84 -28.71 14.90 21.06
CA LEU A 84 -29.02 16.32 21.21
C LEU A 84 -30.50 16.61 21.00
N GLN A 85 -31.24 15.68 20.38
CA GLN A 85 -32.64 15.84 19.97
C GLN A 85 -32.87 17.06 19.07
N VAL A 86 -31.95 17.31 18.14
CA VAL A 86 -32.03 18.43 17.18
C VAL A 86 -31.56 18.00 15.79
N TYR A 87 -31.98 18.74 14.78
CA TYR A 87 -31.41 18.65 13.44
C TYR A 87 -30.14 19.51 13.33
N GLY A 88 -29.28 19.19 12.37
CA GLY A 88 -28.07 19.97 12.12
C GLY A 88 -27.47 19.72 10.73
N ALA A 89 -26.40 20.44 10.44
CA ALA A 89 -25.51 20.23 9.31
C ALA A 89 -24.07 20.32 9.79
N TRP A 90 -23.20 19.45 9.27
CA TRP A 90 -21.78 19.45 9.61
C TRP A 90 -20.96 20.11 8.52
N ASP A 91 -20.04 20.98 8.91
CA ASP A 91 -19.01 21.51 8.03
C ASP A 91 -17.73 20.71 8.25
N SER A 92 -17.43 19.83 7.30
CA SER A 92 -16.23 19.01 7.30
C SER A 92 -14.93 19.80 7.11
N SER A 93 -14.97 21.03 6.58
CA SER A 93 -13.77 21.84 6.34
C SER A 93 -13.28 22.54 7.60
N HIS A 94 -14.19 22.86 8.52
CA HIS A 94 -13.89 23.51 9.80
C HIS A 94 -14.21 22.63 11.02
N GLU A 95 -14.62 21.38 10.79
CA GLU A 95 -15.06 20.44 11.83
C GLU A 95 -16.13 21.04 12.77
N GLU A 96 -17.00 21.91 12.22
CA GLU A 96 -18.04 22.60 12.97
C GLU A 96 -19.40 21.93 12.82
N LEU A 97 -20.13 21.78 13.92
CA LEU A 97 -21.51 21.29 13.90
C LEU A 97 -22.50 22.45 14.12
N TYR A 98 -23.25 22.76 13.07
CA TYR A 98 -24.36 23.70 13.12
C TYR A 98 -25.64 22.97 13.51
N VAL A 99 -26.22 23.34 14.65
CA VAL A 99 -27.52 22.80 15.07
C VAL A 99 -28.65 23.78 14.76
N PHE A 100 -29.85 23.26 14.59
CA PHE A 100 -31.08 24.01 14.33
C PHE A 100 -32.03 23.92 15.53
N PRO A 101 -31.82 24.72 16.59
CA PRO A 101 -32.73 24.75 17.74
C PRO A 101 -34.15 25.13 17.31
N ASP A 102 -35.13 24.59 18.01
CA ASP A 102 -36.55 24.92 17.82
C ASP A 102 -37.16 24.49 16.46
N GLN A 103 -36.44 23.67 15.66
CA GLN A 103 -36.92 23.12 14.39
C GLN A 103 -37.41 21.68 14.53
N THR A 104 -38.43 21.33 13.74
CA THR A 104 -38.94 19.96 13.58
C THR A 104 -38.88 19.56 12.10
N TRP A 105 -39.03 18.28 11.77
CA TRP A 105 -39.11 17.89 10.36
C TRP A 105 -40.25 18.62 9.66
N THR A 106 -41.39 18.73 10.35
CA THR A 106 -42.58 19.41 9.84
C THR A 106 -42.31 20.88 9.50
N SER A 107 -41.50 21.60 10.28
CA SER A 107 -41.15 22.99 9.97
C SER A 107 -40.15 23.09 8.81
N MET A 108 -39.25 22.13 8.68
CA MET A 108 -38.15 22.16 7.70
C MET A 108 -38.56 21.64 6.31
N LYS A 109 -39.43 20.62 6.24
CA LYS A 109 -39.62 19.80 5.02
C LYS A 109 -40.13 20.53 3.78
N ALA A 110 -40.72 21.71 3.95
CA ALA A 110 -41.18 22.54 2.83
C ALA A 110 -40.02 23.15 2.03
N ASN A 111 -38.89 23.45 2.69
CA ASN A 111 -37.68 23.94 2.05
C ASN A 111 -36.44 23.55 2.89
N LEU A 112 -35.75 22.51 2.44
CA LEU A 112 -34.56 21.98 3.13
C LEU A 112 -33.25 22.67 2.73
N VAL A 113 -33.26 23.47 1.66
CA VAL A 113 -32.01 24.05 1.11
C VAL A 113 -31.29 24.95 2.13
N PRO A 114 -31.96 25.86 2.87
CA PRO A 114 -31.29 26.69 3.86
C PRO A 114 -30.60 25.92 4.99
N PHE A 115 -31.09 24.71 5.30
CA PHE A 115 -30.52 23.86 6.34
C PHE A 115 -29.31 23.08 5.82
N ILE A 116 -29.36 22.61 4.57
CA ILE A 116 -28.24 21.93 3.92
C ILE A 116 -27.08 22.91 3.72
N GLU A 117 -27.35 24.11 3.19
CA GLU A 117 -26.27 25.07 2.91
C GLU A 117 -25.83 25.92 4.10
N ALA A 118 -26.41 25.71 5.28
CA ALA A 118 -25.97 26.38 6.51
C ALA A 118 -24.47 26.19 6.77
N GLN A 119 -23.92 25.06 6.32
CA GLN A 119 -22.51 24.71 6.44
C GLN A 119 -21.56 25.58 5.58
N TRP A 120 -22.08 26.32 4.60
CA TRP A 120 -21.30 27.19 3.71
C TRP A 120 -21.58 28.68 3.93
N GLU A 121 -22.37 29.03 4.96
CA GLU A 121 -22.79 30.42 5.27
C GLU A 121 -23.43 31.18 4.08
N SER A 122 -24.04 30.47 3.12
CA SER A 122 -24.48 31.02 1.82
C SER A 122 -25.79 31.83 1.85
N TYR A 123 -26.54 31.83 2.97
CA TYR A 123 -27.89 32.41 3.06
C TYR A 123 -27.97 33.75 3.83
N GLU A 124 -28.49 34.78 3.15
CA GLU A 124 -28.70 36.12 3.71
C GLU A 124 -30.18 36.58 3.70
N GLY A 125 -30.49 37.63 4.46
CA GLY A 125 -31.78 38.31 4.39
C GLY A 125 -32.97 37.47 4.87
N LYS A 126 -34.04 37.37 4.06
CA LYS A 126 -35.30 36.69 4.41
C LYS A 126 -35.18 35.16 4.43
N GLU A 127 -34.12 34.60 3.85
CA GLU A 127 -33.89 33.14 3.77
C GLU A 127 -32.91 32.65 4.85
N LYS A 128 -32.38 33.56 5.67
CA LYS A 128 -31.48 33.22 6.77
C LYS A 128 -32.21 32.40 7.85
N ILE A 129 -31.75 31.18 8.08
CA ILE A 129 -32.23 30.35 9.18
C ILE A 129 -31.49 30.65 10.48
N LYS A 130 -32.17 30.44 11.62
CA LYS A 130 -31.55 30.51 12.94
C LYS A 130 -30.86 29.17 13.23
N TYR A 131 -29.55 29.18 13.21
CA TYR A 131 -28.73 28.05 13.64
C TYR A 131 -27.81 28.48 14.79
N SER A 132 -27.15 27.51 15.42
CA SER A 132 -26.12 27.76 16.41
C SER A 132 -24.94 26.84 16.16
N THR A 133 -23.75 27.41 16.00
CA THR A 133 -22.50 26.63 16.06
C THR A 133 -22.34 26.10 17.48
N LEU A 134 -22.12 24.80 17.62
CA LEU A 134 -21.75 24.23 18.91
C LEU A 134 -20.32 24.65 19.27
N LYS A 135 -20.19 25.48 20.31
CA LYS A 135 -18.89 25.99 20.76
C LYS A 135 -18.45 25.47 22.13
N ARG A 136 -19.31 24.73 22.85
CA ARG A 136 -19.05 24.16 24.17
C ARG A 136 -19.93 22.92 24.41
N PRO A 137 -19.48 21.90 25.17
CA PRO A 137 -20.24 20.68 25.39
C PRO A 137 -21.34 20.86 26.45
N GLY A 138 -21.18 21.81 27.37
CA GLY A 138 -22.06 21.99 28.54
C GLY A 138 -23.52 22.34 28.23
N LYS A 139 -23.83 22.73 26.99
CA LYS A 139 -25.22 22.98 26.57
C LYS A 139 -26.03 21.68 26.42
N TYR A 140 -25.36 20.56 26.12
CA TYR A 140 -25.98 19.24 25.96
C TYR A 140 -25.21 18.19 26.78
N PRO A 141 -25.42 18.13 28.11
CA PRO A 141 -24.71 17.20 28.98
C PRO A 141 -24.89 15.75 28.53
N GLY A 142 -23.77 15.02 28.41
CA GLY A 142 -23.79 13.61 27.99
C GLY A 142 -24.10 13.38 26.51
N ALA A 143 -24.15 14.43 25.68
CA ALA A 143 -24.41 14.29 24.24
C ALA A 143 -23.15 14.06 23.39
N PHE A 144 -21.97 14.26 23.98
CA PHE A 144 -20.69 14.15 23.30
C PHE A 144 -19.77 13.16 24.00
N ASP A 145 -18.90 12.54 23.22
CA ASP A 145 -17.80 11.72 23.69
C ASP A 145 -16.49 12.42 23.37
N PHE A 146 -15.70 12.68 24.42
CA PHE A 146 -14.37 13.26 24.27
C PHE A 146 -13.36 12.14 24.04
N ILE A 147 -12.68 12.18 22.90
CA ILE A 147 -11.69 11.20 22.50
C ILE A 147 -10.34 11.91 22.42
N SER A 148 -9.40 11.49 23.28
CA SER A 148 -8.07 12.09 23.34
C SER A 148 -7.26 11.82 22.06
N TYR A 149 -6.43 12.77 21.67
CA TYR A 149 -5.42 12.50 20.63
C TYR A 149 -4.37 11.49 21.14
N GLY A 150 -3.72 10.79 20.22
CA GLY A 150 -2.57 9.92 20.54
C GLY A 150 -2.91 8.57 21.16
N ILE A 151 -4.16 8.09 21.07
CA ILE A 151 -4.56 6.74 21.53
C ILE A 151 -3.65 5.65 20.93
N SER A 152 -3.31 5.75 19.64
CA SER A 152 -2.40 4.82 18.96
C SER A 152 -0.99 4.83 19.55
N ASN A 153 -0.48 6.01 19.94
CA ASN A 153 0.82 6.15 20.59
C ASN A 153 0.82 5.50 21.99
N GLU A 154 -0.24 5.67 22.78
CA GLU A 154 -0.39 5.04 24.09
C GLU A 154 -0.43 3.50 23.97
N ALA A 155 -1.05 2.97 22.91
CA ALA A 155 -1.10 1.53 22.63
C ALA A 155 0.17 0.95 22.00
N LYS A 156 1.11 1.78 21.53
CA LYS A 156 2.26 1.32 20.72
C LYS A 156 3.19 0.36 21.46
N GLU A 157 3.43 0.57 22.75
CA GLU A 157 4.29 -0.30 23.58
C GLU A 157 3.57 -0.71 24.88
N ILE A 158 2.23 -0.82 24.81
CA ILE A 158 1.41 -1.14 25.97
C ILE A 158 1.72 -2.55 26.50
N ARG A 159 1.88 -2.65 27.82
CA ARG A 159 2.11 -3.93 28.51
C ARG A 159 0.79 -4.54 28.98
N TYR A 160 0.78 -5.85 29.18
CA TYR A 160 -0.38 -6.60 29.64
C TYR A 160 -1.06 -5.97 30.87
N ASN A 161 -0.29 -5.56 31.88
CA ASN A 161 -0.81 -4.96 33.11
C ASN A 161 -1.43 -3.55 32.92
N GLN A 162 -1.24 -2.90 31.78
CA GLN A 162 -1.79 -1.59 31.45
C GLN A 162 -3.06 -1.68 30.59
N CYS A 163 -3.29 -2.83 29.94
CA CYS A 163 -4.33 -3.00 28.92
C CYS A 163 -5.74 -2.73 29.45
N LEU A 164 -6.11 -3.29 30.62
CA LEU A 164 -7.45 -3.07 31.18
C LEU A 164 -7.71 -1.61 31.59
N ALA A 165 -6.68 -0.91 32.08
CA ALA A 165 -6.79 0.52 32.42
C ALA A 165 -6.96 1.38 31.15
N PHE A 166 -6.24 1.03 30.08
CA PHE A 166 -6.39 1.66 28.77
C PHE A 166 -7.81 1.47 28.21
N LEU A 167 -8.34 0.24 28.21
CA LEU A 167 -9.70 -0.03 27.76
C LEU A 167 -10.74 0.75 28.58
N LYS A 168 -10.61 0.74 29.91
CA LYS A 168 -11.51 1.50 30.80
C LYS A 168 -11.52 3.01 30.49
N LYS A 169 -10.40 3.55 30.04
CA LYS A 169 -10.24 4.98 29.73
C LYS A 169 -10.82 5.36 28.36
N HIS A 170 -10.76 4.47 27.36
CA HIS A 170 -11.00 4.83 25.96
C HIS A 170 -12.09 4.03 25.24
N GLU A 171 -12.31 2.76 25.59
CA GLU A 171 -13.06 1.79 24.79
C GLU A 171 -14.51 2.27 24.55
N GLU A 172 -15.25 2.59 25.60
CA GLU A 172 -16.68 2.95 25.49
C GLU A 172 -16.94 4.21 24.66
N ALA A 173 -16.07 5.22 24.75
CA ALA A 173 -16.21 6.46 24.00
C ALA A 173 -15.99 6.22 22.50
N VAL A 174 -14.91 5.53 22.14
CA VAL A 174 -14.56 5.27 20.74
C VAL A 174 -15.51 4.27 20.09
N LEU A 175 -15.90 3.20 20.80
CA LEU A 175 -16.79 2.16 20.25
C LEU A 175 -18.25 2.62 20.06
N ARG A 176 -18.61 3.81 20.53
CA ARG A 176 -19.90 4.41 20.16
C ARG A 176 -19.91 5.00 18.76
N HIS A 177 -18.76 5.11 18.11
CA HIS A 177 -18.61 5.72 16.79
C HIS A 177 -18.03 4.72 15.80
N PRO A 178 -18.75 3.67 15.34
CA PRO A 178 -18.24 2.74 14.33
C PRO A 178 -18.12 3.40 12.95
N LYS A 179 -17.23 2.87 12.09
CA LYS A 179 -17.01 3.31 10.71
C LYS A 179 -16.58 4.78 10.58
N CYS A 180 -16.08 5.38 11.66
CA CYS A 180 -15.59 6.76 11.67
C CYS A 180 -14.13 6.80 11.20
N ILE A 181 -13.86 7.55 10.13
CA ILE A 181 -12.56 7.56 9.45
C ILE A 181 -11.46 8.11 10.36
N SER A 182 -11.72 9.16 11.13
CA SER A 182 -10.75 9.77 12.04
C SER A 182 -10.38 8.89 13.24
N LEU A 183 -11.14 7.81 13.49
CA LEU A 183 -10.91 6.88 14.59
C LEU A 183 -10.24 5.57 14.17
N GLU A 184 -9.79 5.45 12.91
CA GLU A 184 -9.17 4.24 12.37
C GLU A 184 -7.95 3.76 13.18
N ASP A 185 -7.12 4.71 13.60
CA ASP A 185 -5.96 4.48 14.47
C ASP A 185 -6.36 3.93 15.84
N ALA A 186 -7.50 4.38 16.38
CA ALA A 186 -8.00 3.94 17.68
C ALA A 186 -8.56 2.51 17.60
N TYR A 187 -9.26 2.14 16.52
CA TYR A 187 -9.70 0.76 16.31
C TYR A 187 -8.51 -0.19 16.19
N THR A 188 -7.46 0.22 15.47
CA THR A 188 -6.21 -0.54 15.35
C THR A 188 -5.53 -0.71 16.71
N ALA A 189 -5.49 0.36 17.51
CA ALA A 189 -4.97 0.34 18.87
C ALA A 189 -5.74 -0.67 19.76
N PHE A 190 -7.07 -0.72 19.66
CA PHE A 190 -7.87 -1.70 20.38
C PHE A 190 -7.63 -3.13 19.91
N ALA A 191 -7.53 -3.38 18.61
CA ALA A 191 -7.20 -4.71 18.08
C ALA A 191 -5.89 -5.25 18.70
N LYS A 192 -4.89 -4.38 18.81
CA LYS A 192 -3.61 -4.69 19.47
C LYS A 192 -3.76 -4.93 20.97
N VAL A 193 -4.53 -4.11 21.68
CA VAL A 193 -4.75 -4.26 23.13
C VAL A 193 -5.51 -5.55 23.44
N TYR A 194 -6.54 -5.88 22.66
CA TYR A 194 -7.26 -7.16 22.77
C TYR A 194 -6.35 -8.34 22.50
N TYR A 195 -5.49 -8.24 21.48
CA TYR A 195 -4.47 -9.25 21.19
C TYR A 195 -3.53 -9.47 22.39
N VAL A 196 -2.97 -8.40 22.96
CA VAL A 196 -2.07 -8.49 24.13
C VAL A 196 -2.79 -9.11 25.32
N LEU A 197 -4.05 -8.76 25.58
CA LEU A 197 -4.84 -9.39 26.64
C LEU A 197 -5.07 -10.88 26.37
N GLY A 198 -5.47 -11.24 25.16
CA GLY A 198 -5.79 -12.60 24.77
C GLY A 198 -4.61 -13.56 24.83
N ILE A 199 -3.42 -13.16 24.36
CA ILE A 199 -2.23 -14.03 24.40
C ILE A 199 -1.65 -14.21 25.82
N ASN A 200 -2.04 -13.36 26.78
CA ASN A 200 -1.56 -13.42 28.17
C ASN A 200 -2.62 -13.95 29.15
N ASP A 201 -3.88 -14.12 28.73
CA ASP A 201 -4.97 -14.70 29.54
C ASP A 201 -5.72 -15.79 28.75
N SER A 202 -5.22 -17.02 28.86
CA SER A 202 -5.78 -18.18 28.14
C SER A 202 -7.21 -18.52 28.56
N ASN A 203 -7.66 -18.13 29.75
CA ASN A 203 -9.04 -18.41 30.20
C ASN A 203 -10.08 -17.54 29.47
N LYS A 204 -9.66 -16.39 28.94
CA LYS A 204 -10.51 -15.43 28.23
C LYS A 204 -10.12 -15.22 26.77
N GLU A 205 -9.21 -16.04 26.25
CA GLU A 205 -8.67 -15.87 24.90
C GLU A 205 -9.77 -15.77 23.83
N ASN A 206 -10.78 -16.66 23.89
CA ASN A 206 -11.89 -16.66 22.94
C ASN A 206 -12.77 -15.40 23.04
N GLU A 207 -12.96 -14.86 24.26
CA GLU A 207 -13.69 -13.61 24.46
C GLU A 207 -12.95 -12.43 23.80
N TRP A 208 -11.63 -12.38 23.97
CA TRP A 208 -10.80 -11.36 23.34
C TRP A 208 -10.70 -11.52 21.82
N LYS A 209 -10.68 -12.75 21.30
CA LYS A 209 -10.75 -13.01 19.85
C LYS A 209 -12.03 -12.49 19.23
N GLU A 210 -13.18 -12.73 19.86
CA GLU A 210 -14.48 -12.23 19.37
C GLU A 210 -14.56 -10.69 19.44
N LYS A 211 -14.08 -10.08 20.53
CA LYS A 211 -13.94 -8.62 20.61
C LYS A 211 -13.04 -8.07 19.50
N CYS A 212 -11.90 -8.72 19.28
CA CYS A 212 -10.96 -8.30 18.26
C CYS A 212 -11.56 -8.47 16.85
N LYS A 213 -12.19 -9.60 16.54
CA LYS A 213 -12.90 -9.79 15.27
C LYS A 213 -13.95 -8.69 15.03
N THR A 214 -14.71 -8.34 16.07
CA THR A 214 -15.71 -7.27 16.00
C THR A 214 -15.10 -5.90 15.69
N ILE A 215 -13.89 -5.59 16.18
CA ILE A 215 -13.27 -4.28 15.93
C ILE A 215 -12.90 -4.06 14.46
N PHE A 216 -12.66 -5.13 13.69
CA PHE A 216 -12.40 -5.01 12.26
C PHE A 216 -13.63 -4.53 11.48
N ASP A 217 -14.84 -4.78 11.97
CA ASP A 217 -16.09 -4.26 11.38
C ASP A 217 -16.31 -2.77 11.67
N TYR A 218 -15.51 -2.17 12.57
CA TYR A 218 -15.54 -0.74 12.88
C TYR A 218 -14.71 0.08 11.89
N HIS A 219 -13.79 -0.54 11.15
CA HIS A 219 -13.06 0.16 10.11
C HIS A 219 -13.99 0.56 8.95
N PRO A 220 -13.83 1.76 8.35
CA PRO A 220 -14.57 2.13 7.17
C PRO A 220 -14.32 1.15 6.01
N GLU A 221 -15.33 0.95 5.16
CA GLU A 221 -15.21 0.05 4.01
C GLU A 221 -14.05 0.47 3.09
N ASN A 222 -13.25 -0.50 2.66
CA ASN A 222 -12.05 -0.33 1.84
C ASN A 222 -10.91 0.50 2.44
N ARG A 223 -11.03 0.98 3.69
CA ARG A 223 -9.95 1.66 4.42
C ARG A 223 -9.44 0.77 5.55
N PHE A 224 -8.36 0.10 5.23
CA PHE A 224 -7.55 -0.57 6.23
C PHE A 224 -6.13 -0.11 5.93
N HIS A 225 -5.62 0.86 6.70
CA HIS A 225 -4.33 1.51 6.45
C HIS A 225 -3.19 0.93 7.31
N HIS A 226 -3.51 0.21 8.38
CA HIS A 226 -2.55 -0.43 9.31
C HIS A 226 -2.43 -1.94 9.11
N GLU A 227 -2.43 -2.35 7.84
CA GLU A 227 -2.46 -3.73 7.37
C GLU A 227 -1.24 -4.54 7.87
N LYS A 228 -0.07 -3.90 7.89
CA LYS A 228 1.16 -4.51 8.42
C LYS A 228 1.12 -4.71 9.93
N GLU A 229 0.63 -3.73 10.68
CA GLU A 229 0.68 -3.73 12.15
C GLU A 229 -0.29 -4.75 12.78
N THR A 230 -1.31 -5.12 12.02
CA THR A 230 -2.39 -6.01 12.44
C THR A 230 -2.25 -7.44 11.93
N ALA A 231 -1.22 -7.75 11.13
CA ALA A 231 -0.96 -9.07 10.57
C ALA A 231 -0.95 -10.19 11.65
N ALA A 232 -0.20 -9.98 12.73
CA ALA A 232 -0.14 -10.92 13.86
C ALA A 232 -1.49 -11.08 14.57
N VAL A 233 -2.26 -9.98 14.66
CA VAL A 233 -3.59 -9.98 15.28
C VAL A 233 -4.58 -10.80 14.45
N CYS A 234 -4.58 -10.60 13.13
CA CYS A 234 -5.46 -11.33 12.20
C CYS A 234 -5.18 -12.84 12.24
N SER A 235 -3.89 -13.22 12.20
CA SER A 235 -3.46 -14.61 12.31
C SER A 235 -3.87 -15.24 13.65
N TRP A 236 -3.71 -14.51 14.76
CA TRP A 236 -4.08 -14.99 16.08
C TRP A 236 -5.59 -15.21 16.25
N ILE A 237 -6.44 -14.35 15.66
CA ILE A 237 -7.91 -14.53 15.69
C ILE A 237 -8.27 -15.91 15.15
N SER A 238 -7.88 -16.21 13.90
CA SER A 238 -7.93 -17.56 13.31
C SER A 238 -7.26 -17.57 11.94
N ALA A 239 -6.90 -18.77 11.47
CA ALA A 239 -6.45 -18.98 10.08
C ALA A 239 -7.47 -18.45 9.06
N ASP A 240 -8.75 -18.83 9.22
CA ASP A 240 -9.83 -18.43 8.31
C ASP A 240 -9.99 -16.91 8.25
N PHE A 241 -9.94 -16.22 9.39
CA PHE A 241 -10.04 -14.78 9.44
C PHE A 241 -8.84 -14.11 8.74
N GLY A 242 -7.62 -14.59 9.02
CA GLY A 242 -6.42 -14.12 8.33
C GLY A 242 -6.51 -14.32 6.81
N ILE A 243 -7.02 -15.46 6.33
CA ILE A 243 -7.22 -15.70 4.89
C ILE A 243 -8.26 -14.73 4.29
N GLN A 244 -9.37 -14.48 4.99
CA GLN A 244 -10.38 -13.51 4.54
C GLN A 244 -9.79 -12.09 4.41
N ILE A 245 -8.96 -11.67 5.36
CA ILE A 245 -8.25 -10.38 5.27
C ILE A 245 -7.24 -10.40 4.11
N PHE A 246 -6.50 -11.49 3.93
CA PHE A 246 -5.57 -11.63 2.82
C PHE A 246 -6.27 -11.54 1.45
N GLN A 247 -7.45 -12.15 1.31
CA GLN A 247 -8.30 -12.01 0.11
C GLN A 247 -8.66 -10.55 -0.18
N LYS A 248 -9.03 -9.77 0.86
CA LYS A 248 -9.29 -8.34 0.69
C LYS A 248 -8.06 -7.58 0.17
N PHE A 249 -6.84 -7.98 0.54
CA PHE A 249 -5.62 -7.38 -0.03
C PHE A 249 -5.43 -7.72 -1.50
N LEU A 250 -5.73 -8.97 -1.88
CA LEU A 250 -5.67 -9.42 -3.26
C LEU A 250 -6.70 -8.70 -4.15
N ASP A 251 -7.86 -8.34 -3.60
CA ASP A 251 -8.92 -7.60 -4.32
C ASP A 251 -8.59 -6.12 -4.54
N LYS A 252 -7.76 -5.49 -3.69
CA LYS A 252 -7.37 -4.07 -3.78
C LYS A 252 -6.31 -3.79 -4.87
N GLY A 253 -6.39 -4.49 -6.01
CA GLY A 253 -5.33 -4.70 -7.03
C GLY A 253 -4.52 -3.49 -7.54
N GLU A 254 -4.88 -2.25 -7.20
CA GLU A 254 -4.06 -1.05 -7.43
C GLU A 254 -2.85 -0.94 -6.48
N LYS A 255 -2.93 -1.52 -5.27
CA LYS A 255 -1.80 -1.58 -4.33
C LYS A 255 -1.08 -2.91 -4.49
N LYS A 256 0.26 -2.88 -4.64
CA LYS A 256 1.13 -4.08 -4.61
C LYS A 256 0.92 -4.82 -3.27
N PRO A 257 0.16 -5.93 -3.21
CA PRO A 257 -0.31 -6.48 -1.94
C PRO A 257 0.82 -6.97 -1.05
N GLU A 258 1.95 -7.38 -1.63
CA GLU A 258 3.13 -7.80 -0.89
C GLU A 258 3.73 -6.67 -0.04
N TYR A 259 3.54 -5.40 -0.41
CA TYR A 259 4.00 -4.23 0.34
C TYR A 259 2.90 -3.56 1.17
N ALA A 260 1.64 -3.92 0.93
CA ALA A 260 0.47 -3.42 1.66
C ALA A 260 0.08 -4.34 2.85
N GLY A 261 1.03 -5.11 3.40
CA GLY A 261 0.76 -6.02 4.54
C GLY A 261 0.44 -7.46 4.17
N GLY A 262 0.31 -7.81 2.88
CA GLY A 262 0.08 -9.19 2.46
C GLY A 262 1.23 -10.14 2.81
N ALA A 263 2.49 -9.69 2.64
CA ALA A 263 3.65 -10.48 3.06
C ALA A 263 3.76 -10.61 4.59
N ASP A 264 3.40 -9.57 5.34
CA ASP A 264 3.35 -9.61 6.81
C ASP A 264 2.28 -10.61 7.28
N LEU A 265 1.08 -10.55 6.71
CA LEU A 265 -0.02 -11.45 7.07
C LEU A 265 0.31 -12.91 6.75
N LEU A 266 0.90 -13.20 5.59
CA LEU A 266 1.39 -14.54 5.30
C LEU A 266 2.51 -14.96 6.28
N SER A 267 3.42 -14.06 6.65
CA SER A 267 4.45 -14.36 7.66
C SER A 267 3.85 -14.74 9.00
N ALA A 268 2.81 -14.04 9.46
CA ALA A 268 2.10 -14.36 10.69
C ALA A 268 1.35 -15.70 10.59
N LEU A 269 0.61 -15.88 9.50
CA LEU A 269 -0.16 -17.09 9.24
C LEU A 269 0.71 -18.35 9.23
N PHE A 270 1.83 -18.33 8.52
CA PHE A 270 2.78 -19.47 8.48
C PHE A 270 3.48 -19.70 9.82
N ASN A 271 3.68 -18.65 10.63
CA ASN A 271 4.25 -18.80 11.96
C ASN A 271 3.29 -19.46 12.94
N ASP A 272 2.01 -19.12 12.86
CA ASP A 272 1.03 -19.50 13.88
C ASP A 272 0.23 -20.76 13.50
N HIS A 273 0.13 -21.08 12.20
CA HIS A 273 -0.70 -22.18 11.67
C HIS A 273 0.13 -23.15 10.82
N PRO A 274 0.55 -24.31 11.35
CA PRO A 274 1.47 -25.23 10.67
C PRO A 274 1.00 -25.82 9.33
N THR A 275 -0.30 -25.81 9.05
CA THR A 275 -0.92 -26.39 7.84
C THR A 275 -1.58 -25.35 6.93
N ILE A 276 -1.21 -24.07 7.11
CA ILE A 276 -1.83 -22.97 6.38
C ILE A 276 -1.52 -23.00 4.88
N ASP A 277 -0.42 -23.64 4.50
CA ASP A 277 0.01 -23.79 3.12
C ASP A 277 -1.06 -24.44 2.24
N LEU A 278 -1.76 -25.46 2.75
CA LEU A 278 -2.86 -26.13 2.03
C LEU A 278 -4.03 -25.18 1.75
N GLN A 279 -4.33 -24.26 2.67
CA GLN A 279 -5.43 -23.32 2.52
C GLN A 279 -5.05 -22.18 1.56
N ILE A 280 -3.80 -21.69 1.63
CA ILE A 280 -3.28 -20.70 0.69
C ILE A 280 -3.16 -21.29 -0.72
N GLU A 281 -2.73 -22.54 -0.84
CA GLU A 281 -2.69 -23.25 -2.12
C GLU A 281 -4.09 -23.39 -2.72
N LYS A 282 -5.08 -23.82 -1.91
CA LYS A 282 -6.47 -23.91 -2.34
C LYS A 282 -6.98 -22.55 -2.84
N LEU A 283 -6.74 -21.48 -2.09
CA LEU A 283 -7.12 -20.12 -2.50
C LEU A 283 -6.51 -19.75 -3.87
N ALA A 284 -5.23 -20.03 -4.07
CA ALA A 284 -4.53 -19.74 -5.31
C ALA A 284 -5.09 -20.56 -6.49
N VAL A 285 -5.21 -21.88 -6.33
CA VAL A 285 -5.66 -22.79 -7.39
C VAL A 285 -7.10 -22.51 -7.81
N GLU A 286 -7.99 -22.19 -6.86
CA GLU A 286 -9.39 -21.85 -7.14
C GLU A 286 -9.53 -20.46 -7.79
N ASN A 287 -8.52 -19.60 -7.70
CA ASN A 287 -8.56 -18.22 -8.18
C ASN A 287 -7.26 -17.84 -8.92
N PRO A 288 -7.09 -18.24 -10.20
CA PRO A 288 -5.88 -17.99 -10.97
C PRO A 288 -5.43 -16.52 -10.99
N LYS A 289 -6.39 -15.57 -10.95
CA LYS A 289 -6.12 -14.12 -10.87
C LYS A 289 -5.28 -13.70 -9.65
N TYR A 290 -5.26 -14.52 -8.59
CA TYR A 290 -4.49 -14.23 -7.38
C TYR A 290 -3.16 -14.97 -7.32
N THR A 291 -3.01 -16.10 -8.01
CA THR A 291 -1.87 -17.03 -7.83
C THR A 291 -0.52 -16.35 -7.94
N TYR A 292 -0.32 -15.53 -8.99
CA TYR A 292 0.94 -14.81 -9.19
C TYR A 292 1.22 -13.79 -8.06
N VAL A 293 0.18 -13.08 -7.61
CA VAL A 293 0.28 -12.12 -6.50
C VAL A 293 0.61 -12.83 -5.19
N ILE A 294 -0.02 -13.99 -4.93
CA ILE A 294 0.28 -14.83 -3.76
C ILE A 294 1.74 -15.27 -3.76
N VAL A 295 2.27 -15.70 -4.91
CA VAL A 295 3.70 -16.05 -5.06
C VAL A 295 4.59 -14.86 -4.68
N ARG A 296 4.29 -13.65 -5.17
CA ARG A 296 5.05 -12.43 -4.81
C ARG A 296 4.99 -12.10 -3.32
N CYS A 297 3.82 -12.26 -2.68
CA CYS A 297 3.68 -12.07 -1.23
C CYS A 297 4.54 -13.07 -0.45
N LEU A 298 4.53 -14.36 -0.84
CA LEU A 298 5.34 -15.42 -0.22
C LEU A 298 6.85 -15.17 -0.40
N GLU A 299 7.27 -14.78 -1.60
CA GLU A 299 8.66 -14.43 -1.90
C GLU A 299 9.13 -13.23 -1.08
N THR A 300 8.28 -12.21 -0.95
CA THR A 300 8.55 -11.02 -0.17
C THR A 300 8.65 -11.34 1.33
N ALA A 301 7.73 -12.16 1.85
CA ALA A 301 7.76 -12.65 3.23
C ALA A 301 9.07 -13.39 3.53
N LYS A 302 9.45 -14.33 2.65
CA LYS A 302 10.72 -15.06 2.75
C LYS A 302 11.93 -14.13 2.69
N LYS A 303 11.94 -13.19 1.74
CA LYS A 303 13.02 -12.20 1.60
C LYS A 303 13.16 -11.36 2.86
N TRP A 304 12.06 -10.87 3.42
CA TRP A 304 12.08 -10.07 4.64
C TRP A 304 12.61 -10.86 5.84
N ALA A 305 12.16 -12.10 6.03
CA ALA A 305 12.70 -12.97 7.07
C ALA A 305 14.23 -13.14 6.99
N LEU A 306 14.79 -13.17 5.77
CA LEU A 306 16.23 -13.38 5.57
C LEU A 306 17.05 -12.09 5.64
N THR A 307 16.46 -10.93 5.33
CA THR A 307 17.22 -9.68 5.07
C THR A 307 16.89 -8.52 5.99
N VAL A 308 15.68 -8.45 6.53
CA VAL A 308 15.25 -7.33 7.38
C VAL A 308 15.75 -7.54 8.80
N ILE A 309 16.41 -6.52 9.33
CA ILE A 309 16.90 -6.45 10.71
C ILE A 309 15.94 -5.53 11.48
N ASN A 310 15.60 -5.88 12.73
CA ASN A 310 14.70 -5.13 13.62
C ASN A 310 13.19 -5.21 13.33
N ASP A 311 12.74 -6.24 12.61
CA ASP A 311 11.30 -6.55 12.49
C ASP A 311 10.98 -7.83 13.28
N LYS A 312 10.09 -7.73 14.27
CA LYS A 312 9.76 -8.84 15.19
C LYS A 312 9.13 -10.02 14.45
N LEU A 313 8.31 -9.75 13.43
CA LEU A 313 7.60 -10.79 12.68
C LEU A 313 8.55 -11.50 11.72
N ALA A 314 9.39 -10.73 11.01
CA ALA A 314 10.45 -11.29 10.16
C ALA A 314 11.43 -12.14 10.97
N ALA A 315 11.81 -11.70 12.17
CA ALA A 315 12.68 -12.47 13.08
C ALA A 315 12.02 -13.79 13.52
N LYS A 316 10.73 -13.75 13.92
CA LYS A 316 9.96 -14.96 14.28
C LYS A 316 9.90 -15.96 13.11
N LEU A 317 9.63 -15.48 11.89
CA LEU A 317 9.62 -16.33 10.70
C LEU A 317 11.00 -16.92 10.40
N LYS A 318 12.07 -16.13 10.56
CA LYS A 318 13.45 -16.59 10.38
C LYS A 318 13.81 -17.74 11.32
N GLU A 319 13.36 -17.67 12.57
CA GLU A 319 13.60 -18.70 13.59
C GLU A 319 12.75 -19.95 13.36
N ASN A 320 11.58 -19.82 12.72
CA ASN A 320 10.68 -20.93 12.39
C ASN A 320 11.07 -21.61 11.06
N SER A 321 12.04 -22.52 11.13
CA SER A 321 12.54 -23.25 9.95
C SER A 321 11.45 -24.08 9.25
N SER A 322 10.48 -24.62 9.99
CA SER A 322 9.36 -25.38 9.41
C SER A 322 8.48 -24.49 8.53
N ALA A 323 8.12 -23.30 9.04
CA ALA A 323 7.34 -22.32 8.29
C ALA A 323 8.09 -21.83 7.03
N LEU A 324 9.39 -21.52 7.13
CA LEU A 324 10.19 -21.11 5.97
C LEU A 324 10.32 -22.19 4.90
N ASN A 325 10.45 -23.45 5.32
CA ASN A 325 10.46 -24.58 4.39
C ASN A 325 9.11 -24.73 3.71
N SER A 326 8.01 -24.66 4.47
CA SER A 326 6.64 -24.72 3.94
C SER A 326 6.35 -23.60 2.93
N ILE A 327 6.77 -22.36 3.22
CA ILE A 327 6.71 -21.23 2.26
C ILE A 327 7.49 -21.57 0.99
N SER A 328 8.70 -22.10 1.13
CA SER A 328 9.57 -22.43 -0.01
C SER A 328 8.96 -23.51 -0.89
N GLU A 329 8.41 -24.57 -0.30
CA GLU A 329 7.73 -25.65 -1.00
C GLU A 329 6.44 -25.15 -1.68
N LEU A 330 5.67 -24.29 -1.01
CA LEU A 330 4.47 -23.70 -1.59
C LEU A 330 4.80 -22.81 -2.80
N ILE A 331 5.83 -21.95 -2.71
CA ILE A 331 6.28 -21.14 -3.85
C ILE A 331 6.59 -22.04 -5.05
N LEU A 332 7.31 -23.16 -4.85
CA LEU A 332 7.64 -24.09 -5.93
C LEU A 332 6.38 -24.73 -6.55
N ARG A 333 5.42 -25.17 -5.71
CA ARG A 333 4.14 -25.73 -6.18
C ARG A 333 3.33 -24.72 -6.99
N LEU A 334 3.19 -23.49 -6.49
CA LEU A 334 2.42 -22.44 -7.16
C LEU A 334 3.08 -21.97 -8.46
N ARG A 335 4.41 -21.80 -8.49
CA ARG A 335 5.12 -21.50 -9.73
C ARG A 335 4.95 -22.60 -10.76
N LYS A 336 5.02 -23.88 -10.35
CA LYS A 336 4.74 -25.01 -11.25
C LYS A 336 3.32 -24.97 -11.77
N ALA A 337 2.34 -24.61 -10.93
CA ALA A 337 0.94 -24.46 -11.34
C ALA A 337 0.78 -23.32 -12.36
N ILE A 338 1.46 -22.19 -12.17
CA ILE A 338 1.47 -21.08 -13.15
C ILE A 338 2.01 -21.55 -14.50
N LEU A 339 3.16 -22.23 -14.51
CA LEU A 339 3.81 -22.67 -15.74
C LEU A 339 3.10 -23.83 -16.45
N SER A 340 2.26 -24.58 -15.73
CA SER A 340 1.48 -25.70 -16.29
C SER A 340 0.04 -25.31 -16.67
N ALA A 341 -0.35 -24.05 -16.45
CA ALA A 341 -1.71 -23.61 -16.72
C ALA A 341 -1.97 -23.46 -18.23
N PRO A 342 -3.23 -23.58 -18.69
CA PRO A 342 -3.58 -23.35 -20.09
C PRO A 342 -3.18 -21.96 -20.57
N ASP A 343 -2.84 -21.86 -21.86
CA ASP A 343 -2.49 -20.59 -22.51
C ASP A 343 -3.56 -19.53 -22.27
N GLY A 344 -3.12 -18.30 -21.98
CA GLY A 344 -4.01 -17.18 -21.67
C GLY A 344 -4.50 -17.11 -20.21
N THR A 345 -4.19 -18.10 -19.36
CA THR A 345 -4.52 -18.03 -17.92
C THR A 345 -3.72 -16.94 -17.21
N TYR A 346 -2.44 -16.82 -17.55
CA TYR A 346 -1.52 -15.80 -17.03
C TYR A 346 -0.96 -14.99 -18.19
N SER A 347 -0.63 -13.73 -17.93
CA SER A 347 0.04 -12.88 -18.92
C SER A 347 1.45 -13.39 -19.23
N GLU A 348 1.95 -13.12 -20.43
CA GLU A 348 3.32 -13.48 -20.81
C GLU A 348 4.37 -12.88 -19.86
N ASN A 349 4.10 -11.69 -19.32
CA ASN A 349 4.97 -11.06 -18.33
C ASN A 349 4.98 -11.85 -17.01
N GLU A 350 3.83 -12.29 -16.50
CA GLU A 350 3.79 -13.11 -15.28
C GLU A 350 4.53 -14.44 -15.46
N ILE A 351 4.35 -15.09 -16.61
CA ILE A 351 5.07 -16.32 -16.96
C ILE A 351 6.58 -16.04 -17.02
N HIS A 352 7.01 -14.95 -17.67
CA HIS A 352 8.41 -14.54 -17.71
C HIS A 352 8.99 -14.33 -16.31
N GLN A 353 8.29 -13.59 -15.45
CA GLN A 353 8.75 -13.31 -14.08
C GLN A 353 8.93 -14.62 -13.29
N VAL A 354 8.00 -15.57 -13.41
CA VAL A 354 8.12 -16.89 -12.78
C VAL A 354 9.32 -17.69 -13.32
N ARG A 355 9.51 -17.71 -14.65
CA ARG A 355 10.65 -18.41 -15.27
C ARG A 355 11.99 -17.80 -14.87
N SER A 356 12.10 -16.47 -14.91
CA SER A 356 13.32 -15.75 -14.50
C SER A 356 13.65 -15.99 -13.03
N GLN A 357 12.64 -15.95 -12.16
CA GLN A 357 12.85 -16.19 -10.74
C GLN A 357 13.25 -17.64 -10.40
N ASN A 358 12.93 -18.62 -11.25
CA ASN A 358 13.37 -20.01 -11.12
C ASN A 358 14.86 -20.21 -11.46
N VAL A 359 15.46 -19.33 -12.26
CA VAL A 359 16.88 -19.43 -12.63
C VAL A 359 17.77 -18.51 -11.79
N MET A 360 17.19 -17.53 -11.11
CA MET A 360 17.91 -16.46 -10.41
C MET A 360 18.99 -16.92 -9.41
N ASP A 361 18.75 -17.98 -8.63
CA ASP A 361 19.75 -18.49 -7.67
C ASP A 361 21.04 -18.95 -8.38
N ARG A 362 20.91 -19.60 -9.54
CA ARG A 362 22.06 -20.00 -10.36
C ARG A 362 22.78 -18.79 -10.95
N VAL A 363 22.05 -17.78 -11.39
CA VAL A 363 22.63 -16.52 -11.90
C VAL A 363 23.44 -15.82 -10.81
N VAL A 364 22.88 -15.69 -9.60
CA VAL A 364 23.58 -15.05 -8.47
C VAL A 364 24.85 -15.82 -8.10
N LYS A 365 24.77 -17.15 -7.94
CA LYS A 365 25.95 -17.98 -7.66
C LYS A 365 26.99 -17.92 -8.79
N GLY A 366 26.54 -17.84 -10.04
CA GLY A 366 27.42 -17.69 -11.20
C GLY A 366 28.25 -16.40 -11.11
N TRP A 367 27.64 -15.28 -10.71
CA TRP A 367 28.37 -14.04 -10.44
C TRP A 367 29.38 -14.16 -9.29
N GLU A 368 29.06 -14.93 -8.24
CA GLU A 368 30.00 -15.20 -7.15
C GLU A 368 31.23 -15.97 -7.62
N HIS A 369 31.05 -16.98 -8.47
CA HIS A 369 32.14 -17.74 -9.08
C HIS A 369 32.98 -16.89 -10.05
N ILE A 370 32.35 -16.02 -10.85
CA ILE A 370 33.09 -15.04 -11.68
C ILE A 370 34.01 -14.17 -10.82
N LYS A 371 33.52 -13.65 -9.69
CA LYS A 371 34.34 -12.82 -8.77
C LYS A 371 35.56 -13.58 -8.22
N LYS A 372 35.42 -14.89 -8.03
CA LYS A 372 36.50 -15.79 -7.59
C LYS A 372 37.38 -16.31 -8.75
N LYS A 373 37.08 -15.94 -10.00
CA LYS A 373 37.71 -16.45 -11.24
C LYS A 373 37.53 -17.96 -11.43
N GLU A 374 36.47 -18.52 -10.85
CA GLU A 374 36.08 -19.93 -10.91
C GLU A 374 35.19 -20.16 -12.15
N TYR A 375 35.77 -19.99 -13.35
CA TYR A 375 35.00 -19.91 -14.60
C TYR A 375 34.26 -21.20 -14.96
N SER A 376 34.83 -22.37 -14.67
CA SER A 376 34.17 -23.65 -14.95
C SER A 376 32.89 -23.85 -14.11
N GLN A 377 32.93 -23.45 -12.83
CA GLN A 377 31.72 -23.48 -11.98
C GLN A 377 30.67 -22.48 -12.43
N ALA A 378 31.10 -21.27 -12.84
CA ALA A 378 30.18 -20.28 -13.41
C ALA A 378 29.53 -20.78 -14.70
N GLU A 379 30.28 -21.44 -15.59
CA GLU A 379 29.79 -22.01 -16.84
C GLU A 379 28.72 -23.08 -16.62
N GLU A 380 28.91 -23.96 -15.63
CA GLU A 380 27.92 -24.98 -15.28
C GLU A 380 26.60 -24.36 -14.83
N LEU A 381 26.66 -23.32 -13.99
CA LEU A 381 25.48 -22.60 -13.50
C LEU A 381 24.75 -21.85 -14.61
N VAL A 382 25.50 -21.17 -15.50
CA VAL A 382 24.96 -20.48 -16.67
C VAL A 382 24.25 -21.48 -17.59
N ARG A 383 24.92 -22.58 -17.93
CA ARG A 383 24.35 -23.63 -18.78
C ARG A 383 23.07 -24.20 -18.17
N SER A 384 23.06 -24.44 -16.86
CA SER A 384 21.88 -24.94 -16.16
C SER A 384 20.74 -23.92 -16.15
N ALA A 385 21.03 -22.63 -15.93
CA ALA A 385 20.03 -21.57 -15.97
C ALA A 385 19.40 -21.42 -17.36
N LEU A 386 20.23 -21.34 -18.42
CA LEU A 386 19.77 -21.18 -19.79
C LEU A 386 19.12 -22.44 -20.38
N ALA A 387 19.39 -23.63 -19.82
CA ALA A 387 18.65 -24.84 -20.16
C ALA A 387 17.19 -24.78 -19.68
N ASP A 388 16.95 -24.16 -18.53
CA ASP A 388 15.60 -24.02 -17.95
C ASP A 388 14.86 -22.80 -18.53
N TYR A 389 15.57 -21.70 -18.79
CA TYR A 389 15.00 -20.52 -19.42
C TYR A 389 15.99 -19.82 -20.37
N PRO A 390 16.00 -20.18 -21.67
CA PRO A 390 16.94 -19.66 -22.65
C PRO A 390 16.88 -18.15 -22.87
N GLU A 391 15.71 -17.54 -22.67
CA GLU A 391 15.46 -16.12 -22.92
C GLU A 391 15.70 -15.22 -21.69
N ASP A 392 16.20 -15.76 -20.58
CA ASP A 392 16.50 -14.97 -19.37
C ASP A 392 17.65 -13.99 -19.62
N ALA A 393 17.37 -12.68 -19.69
CA ALA A 393 18.36 -11.71 -20.10
C ALA A 393 19.48 -11.52 -19.06
N GLN A 394 19.21 -11.76 -17.78
CA GLN A 394 20.23 -11.75 -16.73
C GLN A 394 21.20 -12.95 -16.82
N ALA A 395 20.70 -14.16 -17.07
CA ALA A 395 21.54 -15.32 -17.33
C ALA A 395 22.35 -15.16 -18.62
N LEU A 396 21.73 -14.60 -19.68
CA LEU A 396 22.40 -14.27 -20.94
C LEU A 396 23.47 -13.19 -20.78
N PHE A 397 23.25 -12.19 -19.92
CA PHE A 397 24.28 -11.21 -19.57
C PHE A 397 25.46 -11.86 -18.84
N LEU A 398 25.18 -12.73 -17.87
CA LEU A 398 26.20 -13.50 -17.15
C LEU A 398 27.02 -14.37 -18.11
N ASP A 399 26.36 -15.04 -19.06
CA ASP A 399 26.98 -15.85 -20.12
C ASP A 399 27.95 -15.02 -20.99
N ALA A 400 27.51 -13.87 -21.50
CA ALA A 400 28.36 -13.00 -22.32
C ALA A 400 29.57 -12.48 -21.54
N ARG A 401 29.37 -12.12 -20.25
CA ARG A 401 30.46 -11.66 -19.39
C ARG A 401 31.43 -12.78 -19.04
N LEU A 402 30.94 -13.98 -18.76
CA LEU A 402 31.76 -15.15 -18.53
C LEU A 402 32.64 -15.44 -19.75
N TYR A 403 32.04 -15.45 -20.95
CA TYR A 403 32.75 -15.78 -22.18
C TYR A 403 33.84 -14.76 -22.51
N TRP A 404 33.58 -13.47 -22.30
CA TRP A 404 34.62 -12.45 -22.35
C TRP A 404 35.77 -12.80 -21.41
N LEU A 405 35.48 -12.99 -20.12
CA LEU A 405 36.52 -13.15 -19.08
C LEU A 405 37.32 -14.45 -19.23
N SER A 406 36.68 -15.53 -19.65
CA SER A 406 37.32 -16.83 -19.83
C SER A 406 38.17 -16.90 -21.11
N SER A 407 37.73 -16.24 -22.18
CA SER A 407 38.49 -16.12 -23.44
C SER A 407 39.53 -14.99 -23.43
N ASN A 408 39.43 -14.08 -22.47
CA ASN A 408 40.19 -12.83 -22.42
C ASN A 408 40.12 -12.03 -23.74
N SER A 409 38.95 -12.04 -24.40
CA SER A 409 38.70 -11.32 -25.65
C SER A 409 37.42 -10.47 -25.55
N PRO A 410 37.54 -9.14 -25.64
CA PRO A 410 36.39 -8.25 -25.76
C PRO A 410 35.54 -8.56 -27.00
N GLU A 411 36.15 -8.94 -28.13
CA GLU A 411 35.44 -9.33 -29.36
C GLU A 411 34.52 -10.53 -29.12
N ALA A 412 35.03 -11.57 -28.45
CA ALA A 412 34.26 -12.75 -28.12
C ALA A 412 33.07 -12.41 -27.20
N GLY A 413 33.28 -11.53 -26.21
CA GLY A 413 32.22 -11.02 -25.35
C GLY A 413 31.15 -10.21 -26.10
N ILE A 414 31.58 -9.34 -27.01
CA ILE A 414 30.68 -8.53 -27.87
C ILE A 414 29.82 -9.44 -28.73
N GLU A 415 30.42 -10.40 -29.43
CA GLU A 415 29.69 -11.29 -30.32
C GLU A 415 28.67 -12.13 -29.54
N ARG A 416 29.09 -12.67 -28.39
CA ARG A 416 28.20 -13.40 -27.51
C ARG A 416 27.03 -12.55 -27.03
N ALA A 417 27.28 -11.29 -26.65
CA ALA A 417 26.23 -10.36 -26.25
C ALA A 417 25.25 -10.03 -27.39
N ARG A 418 25.72 -9.91 -28.64
CA ARG A 418 24.86 -9.67 -29.82
C ARG A 418 23.93 -10.84 -30.07
N GLU A 419 24.43 -12.07 -30.00
CA GLU A 419 23.58 -13.26 -30.14
C GLU A 419 22.56 -13.35 -29.00
N ASN A 420 22.99 -13.09 -27.78
CA ASN A 420 22.14 -13.13 -26.60
C ASN A 420 21.01 -12.07 -26.66
N LEU A 421 21.28 -10.87 -27.18
CA LEU A 421 20.26 -9.83 -27.38
C LEU A 421 19.14 -10.25 -28.34
N LYS A 422 19.40 -11.16 -29.29
CA LYS A 422 18.37 -11.61 -30.26
C LYS A 422 17.29 -12.49 -29.61
N ILE A 423 17.63 -13.16 -28.51
CA ILE A 423 16.76 -14.13 -27.84
C ILE A 423 16.29 -13.64 -26.46
N ALA A 424 16.91 -12.57 -25.93
CA ALA A 424 16.55 -12.01 -24.63
C ALA A 424 15.06 -11.63 -24.57
N SER A 425 14.41 -12.02 -23.47
CA SER A 425 13.01 -11.68 -23.22
C SER A 425 12.81 -10.16 -23.21
N ARG A 426 11.82 -9.69 -23.95
CA ARG A 426 11.40 -8.28 -23.97
C ARG A 426 10.95 -7.75 -22.60
N PHE A 427 10.65 -8.63 -21.65
CA PHE A 427 10.18 -8.27 -20.32
C PHE A 427 11.33 -8.06 -19.31
N ASP A 428 12.58 -8.39 -19.65
CA ASP A 428 13.76 -8.22 -18.78
C ASP A 428 14.58 -7.00 -19.20
N HIS A 429 14.08 -5.81 -18.88
CA HIS A 429 14.76 -4.55 -19.22
C HIS A 429 16.13 -4.43 -18.54
N TYR A 430 16.31 -5.01 -17.35
CA TYR A 430 17.57 -4.92 -16.61
C TYR A 430 18.67 -5.76 -17.27
N GLY A 431 18.38 -7.02 -17.60
CA GLY A 431 19.33 -7.89 -18.30
C GLY A 431 19.64 -7.38 -19.71
N VAL A 432 18.64 -6.90 -20.45
CA VAL A 432 18.83 -6.31 -21.79
C VAL A 432 19.70 -5.05 -21.73
N ALA A 433 19.45 -4.14 -20.78
CA ALA A 433 20.30 -2.96 -20.59
C ALA A 433 21.75 -3.34 -20.23
N SER A 434 21.93 -4.39 -19.41
CA SER A 434 23.25 -4.90 -19.03
C SER A 434 24.02 -5.49 -20.22
N LEU A 435 23.34 -6.19 -21.14
CA LEU A 435 23.93 -6.69 -22.38
C LEU A 435 24.39 -5.55 -23.30
N TYR A 436 23.56 -4.52 -23.50
CA TYR A 436 23.96 -3.33 -24.26
C TYR A 436 25.14 -2.60 -23.63
N ASN A 437 25.15 -2.49 -22.30
CA ASN A 437 26.27 -1.89 -21.58
C ASN A 437 27.56 -2.70 -21.77
N LEU A 438 27.48 -4.03 -21.71
CA LEU A 438 28.64 -4.91 -21.97
C LEU A 438 29.15 -4.73 -23.40
N LEU A 439 28.26 -4.66 -24.38
CA LEU A 439 28.62 -4.37 -25.77
C LEU A 439 29.37 -3.04 -25.89
N GLY A 440 28.86 -2.00 -25.23
CA GLY A 440 29.48 -0.68 -25.18
C GLY A 440 30.88 -0.70 -24.57
N CYS A 441 31.05 -1.38 -23.44
CA CYS A 441 32.36 -1.54 -22.80
C CYS A 441 33.36 -2.24 -23.72
N GLY A 442 32.95 -3.35 -24.35
CA GLY A 442 33.83 -4.10 -25.25
C GLY A 442 34.26 -3.27 -26.44
N LEU A 443 33.32 -2.60 -27.11
CA LEU A 443 33.63 -1.71 -28.23
C LEU A 443 34.54 -0.55 -27.82
N GLY A 444 34.38 -0.05 -26.59
CA GLY A 444 35.24 0.99 -26.01
C GLY A 444 36.68 0.52 -25.80
N GLU A 445 36.89 -0.71 -25.31
CA GLU A 445 38.22 -1.31 -25.18
C GLU A 445 38.90 -1.49 -26.55
N LEU A 446 38.12 -1.77 -27.59
CA LEU A 446 38.59 -1.86 -28.98
C LEU A 446 38.70 -0.51 -29.69
N SER A 447 38.52 0.60 -28.96
CA SER A 447 38.55 1.97 -29.49
C SER A 447 37.54 2.26 -30.61
N ARG A 448 36.48 1.45 -30.72
CA ARG A 448 35.36 1.63 -31.65
C ARG A 448 34.30 2.54 -31.02
N TYR A 449 34.68 3.78 -30.75
CA TYR A 449 33.93 4.68 -29.85
C TYR A 449 32.54 5.06 -30.37
N ASP A 450 32.35 5.24 -31.67
CA ASP A 450 31.03 5.55 -32.23
C ASP A 450 30.02 4.42 -32.06
N GLU A 451 30.46 3.16 -32.23
CA GLU A 451 29.60 1.99 -32.00
C GLU A 451 29.36 1.76 -30.51
N SER A 452 30.38 1.97 -29.68
CA SER A 452 30.28 1.92 -28.22
C SER A 452 29.24 2.92 -27.71
N ARG A 453 29.21 4.13 -28.28
CA ARG A 453 28.19 5.15 -27.98
C ARG A 453 26.79 4.66 -28.27
N ILE A 454 26.53 4.09 -29.44
CA ILE A 454 25.20 3.57 -29.81
C ILE A 454 24.75 2.50 -28.80
N ALA A 455 25.66 1.61 -28.38
CA ALA A 455 25.39 0.58 -27.39
C ALA A 455 25.01 1.18 -26.02
N PHE A 456 25.78 2.14 -25.53
CA PHE A 456 25.46 2.82 -24.27
C PHE A 456 24.17 3.65 -24.34
N GLU A 457 23.86 4.24 -25.50
CA GLU A 457 22.56 4.91 -25.73
C GLU A 457 21.40 3.92 -25.58
N GLN A 458 21.51 2.72 -26.16
CA GLN A 458 20.51 1.66 -26.00
C GLN A 458 20.38 1.17 -24.54
N ALA A 459 21.48 1.06 -23.81
CA ALA A 459 21.45 0.72 -22.38
C ALA A 459 20.70 1.79 -21.57
N VAL A 460 20.97 3.07 -21.82
CA VAL A 460 20.31 4.20 -21.15
C VAL A 460 18.84 4.33 -21.57
N GLU A 461 18.49 4.03 -22.82
CA GLU A 461 17.10 4.02 -23.27
C GLU A 461 16.30 2.90 -22.59
N THR A 462 16.90 1.72 -22.44
CA THR A 462 16.27 0.55 -21.81
C THR A 462 16.10 0.74 -20.29
N ASN A 463 17.11 1.31 -19.62
CA ASN A 463 17.06 1.60 -18.18
C ASN A 463 17.64 3.00 -17.86
N PRO A 464 16.81 4.06 -17.94
CA PRO A 464 17.28 5.45 -17.87
C PRO A 464 17.68 5.93 -16.48
N GLN A 465 17.40 5.13 -15.44
CA GLN A 465 17.62 5.48 -14.03
C GLN A 465 18.90 4.87 -13.45
N ASP A 466 19.57 3.97 -14.18
CA ASP A 466 20.84 3.41 -13.71
C ASP A 466 21.99 4.42 -13.91
N PRO A 467 22.60 4.93 -12.82
CA PRO A 467 23.67 5.92 -12.92
C PRO A 467 24.92 5.39 -13.62
N MET A 468 25.15 4.07 -13.64
CA MET A 468 26.32 3.45 -14.28
C MET A 468 26.23 3.57 -15.81
N TYR A 469 25.08 3.24 -16.41
CA TYR A 469 24.92 3.31 -17.87
C TYR A 469 25.07 4.75 -18.38
N VAL A 470 24.52 5.71 -17.63
CA VAL A 470 24.64 7.15 -17.96
C VAL A 470 26.08 7.63 -17.81
N ALA A 471 26.83 7.13 -16.82
CA ALA A 471 28.24 7.46 -16.64
C ALA A 471 29.11 6.91 -17.79
N ASN A 472 28.88 5.67 -18.22
CA ASN A 472 29.60 5.08 -19.35
C ASN A 472 29.32 5.82 -20.66
N LEU A 473 28.07 6.29 -20.86
CA LEU A 473 27.73 7.17 -21.98
C LEU A 473 28.45 8.53 -21.88
N ALA A 474 28.61 9.10 -20.69
CA ALA A 474 29.40 10.33 -20.52
C ALA A 474 30.88 10.11 -20.89
N GLU A 475 31.47 8.99 -20.45
CA GLU A 475 32.85 8.63 -20.77
C GLU A 475 33.08 8.46 -22.27
N ILE A 476 32.17 7.79 -22.98
CA ILE A 476 32.36 7.58 -24.42
C ILE A 476 32.23 8.89 -25.22
N TRP A 477 31.33 9.80 -24.82
CA TRP A 477 31.25 11.13 -25.42
C TRP A 477 32.52 11.96 -25.19
N TRP A 478 33.16 11.77 -24.04
CA TRP A 478 34.46 12.39 -23.76
C TRP A 478 35.56 11.84 -24.67
N LYS A 479 35.63 10.51 -24.85
CA LYS A 479 36.58 9.85 -25.78
C LYS A 479 36.36 10.24 -27.24
N LEU A 480 35.12 10.60 -27.62
CA LEU A 480 34.77 11.18 -28.92
C LEU A 480 35.03 12.69 -29.03
N GLU A 481 35.63 13.30 -28.02
CA GLU A 481 35.93 14.74 -27.94
C GLU A 481 34.69 15.65 -28.05
N ARG A 482 33.49 15.11 -27.79
CA ARG A 482 32.23 15.87 -27.77
C ARG A 482 31.92 16.34 -26.35
N LYS A 483 32.69 17.34 -25.91
CA LYS A 483 32.71 17.84 -24.54
C LYS A 483 31.34 18.26 -23.98
N ASP A 484 30.49 18.89 -24.80
CA ASP A 484 29.15 19.32 -24.36
C ASP A 484 28.25 18.13 -24.01
N ASN A 485 28.25 17.09 -24.84
CA ASN A 485 27.50 15.86 -24.56
C ASN A 485 28.08 15.13 -23.35
N ALA A 486 29.40 15.04 -23.26
CA ALA A 486 30.07 14.44 -22.09
C ALA A 486 29.64 15.14 -20.79
N ALA A 487 29.64 16.48 -20.77
CA ALA A 487 29.19 17.27 -19.62
C ALA A 487 27.71 17.03 -19.29
N LYS A 488 26.83 17.04 -20.30
CA LYS A 488 25.40 16.78 -20.15
C LYS A 488 25.13 15.44 -19.48
N TYR A 489 25.73 14.36 -19.99
CA TYR A 489 25.53 13.03 -19.42
C TYR A 489 26.25 12.85 -18.09
N ALA A 490 27.40 13.48 -17.86
CA ALA A 490 28.07 13.49 -16.56
C ALA A 490 27.20 14.18 -15.48
N HIS A 491 26.56 15.31 -15.81
CA HIS A 491 25.59 15.97 -14.92
C HIS A 491 24.41 15.06 -14.62
N LYS A 492 23.83 14.40 -15.64
CA LYS A 492 22.74 13.43 -15.45
C LYS A 492 23.17 12.28 -14.55
N ALA A 493 24.31 11.64 -14.82
CA ALA A 493 24.86 10.55 -14.01
C ALA A 493 25.06 10.98 -12.54
N LYS A 494 25.59 12.18 -12.31
CA LYS A 494 25.75 12.74 -10.96
C LYS A 494 24.41 12.98 -10.26
N SER A 495 23.40 13.50 -10.98
CA SER A 495 22.05 13.69 -10.42
C SER A 495 21.36 12.37 -10.04
N LEU A 496 21.70 11.28 -10.74
CA LEU A 496 21.26 9.92 -10.43
C LEU A 496 22.10 9.23 -9.32
N GLY A 497 23.08 9.93 -8.74
CA GLY A 497 23.91 9.41 -7.65
C GLY A 497 25.16 8.64 -8.08
N SER A 498 25.62 8.78 -9.33
CA SER A 498 26.89 8.18 -9.76
C SER A 498 28.08 8.68 -8.93
N LYS A 499 28.97 7.75 -8.57
CA LYS A 499 30.22 8.00 -7.84
C LYS A 499 31.46 7.72 -8.70
N ALA A 500 31.29 7.55 -10.01
CA ALA A 500 32.40 7.28 -10.91
C ALA A 500 33.36 8.48 -10.95
N GLU A 501 34.65 8.26 -10.66
CA GLU A 501 35.67 9.32 -10.64
C GLU A 501 35.76 10.07 -11.97
N PHE A 502 35.57 9.37 -13.08
CA PHE A 502 35.60 9.97 -14.41
C PHE A 502 34.45 10.97 -14.64
N VAL A 503 33.28 10.75 -14.02
CA VAL A 503 32.17 11.71 -14.06
C VAL A 503 32.59 13.01 -13.38
N GLU A 504 33.25 12.93 -12.23
CA GLU A 504 33.76 14.14 -11.54
C GLU A 504 34.86 14.83 -12.34
N MET A 505 35.74 14.05 -12.98
CA MET A 505 36.79 14.57 -13.85
C MET A 505 36.22 15.39 -15.01
N ILE A 506 35.24 14.84 -15.76
CA ILE A 506 34.56 15.57 -16.86
C ILE A 506 33.98 16.88 -16.33
N LEU A 507 33.25 16.84 -15.22
CA LEU A 507 32.59 18.01 -14.66
C LEU A 507 33.58 19.07 -14.16
N LYS A 508 34.74 18.65 -13.63
CA LYS A 508 35.79 19.57 -13.19
C LYS A 508 36.47 20.25 -14.37
N GLU A 509 36.78 19.51 -15.43
CA GLU A 509 37.39 20.08 -16.64
C GLU A 509 36.44 21.04 -17.35
N MET A 510 35.14 20.77 -17.35
CA MET A 510 34.13 21.65 -17.97
C MET A 510 33.82 22.91 -17.14
N LYS A 511 34.19 22.93 -15.85
CA LYS A 511 34.11 24.12 -14.99
C LYS A 511 35.31 25.08 -15.15
N LYS A 512 36.35 24.70 -15.90
CA LYS A 512 37.57 25.50 -16.08
C LYS A 512 37.57 26.60 -17.17
N PRO A 513 36.51 26.99 -17.90
CA PRO A 513 36.63 28.10 -18.82
C PRO A 513 36.18 29.43 -18.18
N ASP A 514 37.13 30.14 -17.54
CA ASP A 514 37.15 31.62 -17.42
C ASP A 514 38.44 32.23 -16.80
N GLU A 515 39.47 31.45 -16.42
CA GLU A 515 40.76 31.99 -15.93
C GLU A 515 41.83 32.20 -17.02
N ALA A 516 41.46 32.08 -18.30
CA ALA A 516 42.35 32.32 -19.44
C ALA A 516 41.68 33.23 -20.49
N ARG A 517 41.43 34.49 -20.12
CA ARG A 517 41.23 35.58 -21.08
C ARG A 517 42.02 36.82 -20.65
#